data_AF-A0A7Y2GS35-F1
#
_entry.id   AF-A0A7Y2GS35-F1
#
_cell.length_a   1.000
_cell.length_b   1.000
_cell.length_c   1.000
_cell.angle_alpha   90.00
_cell.angle_beta   90.00
_cell.angle_gamma   90.00
#
_symmetry.space_group_name_H-M   'P 1'
#
loop_
_entity.id
_entity.type
_entity.pdbx_description
1 polymer ?
#
loop_
_entity_poly.entity_id
_entity_poly.type
_entity_poly.pdbx_seq_one_letter_code
_entity_poly.pdbx_strand_id
1 'polypeptide(L)'
;MNTATATSPDLTTAFSGAIAPSLTTDRRKAALIAGVGYVLLFGLAIFANFFVREGLVVADDATATAANIAESNGLFRVGLASFLAIFLIDIVVAWALYIVFRTEQRDLSLVAAWSRLVYTVFLGVAAIFFFQALAFYDSPAMVEAIGPAERNAHALVGLELFNSAWLIGLAAFGLHLIVLGYLVVRSAAAPRLLGLLMIVAGTAYAVDTAAHSLLANYDSVANVLLAMVAVPSVVAEGWFGLWLLFRAGRGDQGRSDRNGVADRDGAALDHGGADAGTILQSRPSAVPEELVHQFARGTVAPNLQLGVAQR
;
A
#
# COMPACT_ATOMS: atom_id res chain seq x y z
N MET A 1 28.29 68.80 -19.36
CA MET A 1 27.04 68.00 -19.46
C MET A 1 27.29 66.71 -18.69
N ASN A 2 26.81 66.62 -17.45
CA ASN A 2 27.01 65.48 -16.55
C ASN A 2 25.87 64.48 -16.76
N THR A 3 26.18 63.27 -17.22
CA THR A 3 25.25 62.14 -17.20
C THR A 3 25.41 61.39 -15.88
N ALA A 4 24.38 61.45 -15.04
CA ALA A 4 24.26 60.66 -13.82
C ALA A 4 23.82 59.24 -14.17
N THR A 5 24.63 58.24 -13.82
CA THR A 5 24.29 56.82 -13.92
C THR A 5 23.49 56.41 -12.69
N ALA A 6 22.21 56.11 -12.86
CA ALA A 6 21.36 55.55 -11.82
C ALA A 6 21.68 54.05 -11.66
N THR A 7 22.12 53.64 -10.46
CA THR A 7 22.29 52.24 -10.08
C THR A 7 20.92 51.63 -9.79
N SER A 8 20.53 50.63 -10.58
CA SER A 8 19.32 49.81 -10.35
C SER A 8 19.48 48.94 -9.09
N PRO A 9 18.47 48.86 -8.21
CA PRO A 9 18.53 47.98 -7.03
C PRO A 9 18.53 46.51 -7.46
N ASP A 10 19.40 45.73 -6.81
CA ASP A 10 19.61 44.31 -7.06
C ASP A 10 18.41 43.48 -6.57
N LEU A 11 17.56 43.06 -7.52
CA LEU A 11 16.34 42.28 -7.26
C LEU A 11 16.61 40.85 -6.79
N THR A 12 17.87 40.42 -6.70
CA THR A 12 18.24 39.05 -6.31
C THR A 12 18.13 38.79 -4.81
N THR A 13 18.06 39.81 -3.97
CA THR A 13 17.94 39.66 -2.50
C THR A 13 16.50 39.46 -2.01
N ALA A 14 15.48 39.74 -2.84
CA ALA A 14 14.08 39.72 -2.40
C ALA A 14 13.40 38.33 -2.44
N PHE A 15 14.05 37.30 -2.98
CA PHE A 15 13.44 35.98 -3.19
C PHE A 15 14.09 34.81 -2.40
N SER A 16 14.92 35.09 -1.39
CA SER A 16 15.55 34.03 -0.58
C SER A 16 14.68 33.53 0.59
N GLY A 17 13.54 34.16 0.87
CA GLY A 17 12.75 33.91 2.09
C GLY A 17 11.46 33.09 1.95
N ALA A 18 11.03 32.71 0.74
CA ALA A 18 9.80 31.95 0.58
C ALA A 18 10.09 30.44 0.60
N ILE A 19 10.03 29.84 1.79
CA ILE A 19 10.04 28.37 1.95
C ILE A 19 8.83 27.82 1.19
N ALA A 20 9.06 27.29 -0.01
CA ALA A 20 8.05 26.55 -0.74
C ALA A 20 7.57 25.38 0.16
N PRO A 21 6.25 25.19 0.36
CA PRO A 21 5.78 24.06 1.15
C PRO A 21 6.31 22.76 0.55
N SER A 22 6.92 21.90 1.38
CA SER A 22 7.43 20.62 0.91
C SER A 22 6.26 19.80 0.36
N LEU A 23 6.30 19.44 -0.93
CA LEU A 23 5.28 18.63 -1.62
C LEU A 23 5.23 17.17 -1.11
N THR A 24 5.91 16.85 -0.01
CA THR A 24 6.02 15.51 0.54
C THR A 24 4.96 15.29 1.62
N THR A 25 4.19 14.20 1.50
CA THR A 25 3.23 13.83 2.52
C THR A 25 3.94 13.55 3.84
N ASP A 26 3.46 14.18 4.91
CA ASP A 26 3.94 13.97 6.26
C ASP A 26 3.72 12.51 6.74
N ARG A 27 4.70 11.96 7.45
CA ARG A 27 4.70 10.55 7.88
C ARG A 27 3.54 10.23 8.81
N ARG A 28 3.17 11.15 9.70
CA ARG A 28 2.04 10.99 10.62
C ARG A 28 0.71 11.03 9.87
N LYS A 29 0.55 11.92 8.89
CA LYS A 29 -0.64 11.92 8.02
C LYS A 29 -0.78 10.60 7.27
N ALA A 30 0.30 10.10 6.67
CA ALA A 30 0.27 8.79 5.99
C ALA A 30 -0.08 7.64 6.96
N ALA A 31 0.45 7.64 8.17
CA ALA A 31 0.09 6.65 9.19
C ALA A 31 -1.39 6.69 9.57
N LEU A 32 -1.99 7.89 9.71
CA LEU A 32 -3.42 8.03 9.99
C LEU A 32 -4.27 7.53 8.82
N ILE A 33 -3.90 7.86 7.58
CA ILE A 33 -4.58 7.37 6.38
C ILE A 33 -4.54 5.84 6.33
N ALA A 34 -3.36 5.24 6.55
CA ALA A 34 -3.23 3.79 6.60
C ALA A 34 -4.09 3.20 7.74
N GLY A 35 -4.02 3.75 8.95
CA GLY A 35 -4.79 3.27 10.10
C GLY A 35 -6.31 3.32 9.89
N VAL A 36 -6.85 4.41 9.33
CA VAL A 36 -8.27 4.51 8.96
C VAL A 36 -8.62 3.50 7.87
N GLY A 37 -7.76 3.37 6.85
CA GLY A 37 -7.90 2.36 5.80
C GLY A 37 -8.02 0.95 6.37
N TYR A 38 -7.16 0.56 7.32
CA TYR A 38 -7.24 -0.73 8.01
C TYR A 38 -8.60 -0.95 8.70
N VAL A 39 -9.12 0.05 9.42
CA VAL A 39 -10.44 -0.06 10.07
C VAL A 39 -11.55 -0.29 9.05
N LEU A 40 -11.54 0.47 7.95
CA LEU A 40 -12.51 0.31 6.87
C LEU A 40 -12.40 -1.06 6.21
N LEU A 41 -11.18 -1.52 5.91
CA LEU A 41 -10.91 -2.84 5.33
C LEU A 41 -11.46 -3.96 6.23
N PHE A 42 -11.21 -3.91 7.54
CA PHE A 42 -11.75 -4.89 8.50
C PHE A 42 -13.27 -4.91 8.47
N GLY A 43 -13.93 -3.75 8.60
CA GLY A 43 -15.38 -3.66 8.62
C GLY A 43 -16.02 -4.18 7.33
N LEU A 44 -15.48 -3.75 6.18
CA LEU A 44 -15.97 -4.17 4.86
C LEU A 44 -15.70 -5.65 4.59
N ALA A 45 -14.53 -6.16 4.94
CA ALA A 45 -14.17 -7.56 4.71
C ALA A 45 -15.01 -8.50 5.59
N ILE A 46 -15.22 -8.15 6.87
CA ILE A 46 -16.10 -8.92 7.75
C ILE A 46 -17.52 -8.95 7.18
N PHE A 47 -18.05 -7.80 6.78
CA PHE A 47 -19.37 -7.70 6.18
C PHE A 47 -19.48 -8.54 4.88
N ALA A 48 -18.60 -8.28 3.92
CA ALA A 48 -18.68 -8.91 2.60
C ALA A 48 -18.44 -10.43 2.66
N ASN A 49 -17.52 -10.89 3.50
CA ASN A 49 -17.22 -12.32 3.58
C ASN A 49 -18.25 -13.08 4.44
N PHE A 50 -18.48 -12.65 5.69
CA PHE A 50 -19.29 -13.44 6.63
C PHE A 50 -20.79 -13.24 6.46
N PHE A 51 -21.26 -12.03 6.12
CA PHE A 51 -22.70 -11.77 6.00
C PHE A 51 -23.22 -11.99 4.58
N VAL A 52 -22.40 -11.71 3.57
CA VAL A 52 -22.83 -11.86 2.17
C VAL A 52 -22.41 -13.21 1.61
N ARG A 53 -21.11 -13.55 1.61
CA ARG A 53 -20.67 -14.80 0.98
C ARG A 53 -21.05 -16.03 1.79
N GLU A 54 -20.61 -16.13 3.04
CA GLU A 54 -20.94 -17.27 3.91
C GLU A 54 -22.44 -17.34 4.25
N GLY A 55 -23.13 -16.21 4.21
CA GLY A 55 -24.58 -16.14 4.44
C GLY A 55 -25.44 -16.56 3.24
N LEU A 56 -24.97 -16.37 2.01
CA LEU A 56 -25.77 -16.60 0.79
C LEU A 56 -25.31 -17.80 -0.05
N VAL A 57 -24.04 -18.18 0.02
CA VAL A 57 -23.45 -19.22 -0.82
C VAL A 57 -23.45 -20.55 -0.09
N VAL A 58 -24.13 -21.53 -0.68
CA VAL A 58 -24.13 -22.92 -0.20
C VAL A 58 -23.15 -23.71 -1.06
N ALA A 59 -22.09 -24.21 -0.43
CA ALA A 59 -21.08 -25.01 -1.12
C ALA A 59 -21.73 -26.22 -1.83
N ASP A 60 -21.33 -26.45 -3.07
CA ASP A 60 -21.81 -27.54 -3.93
C ASP A 60 -23.33 -27.55 -4.24
N ASP A 61 -24.08 -26.52 -3.83
CA ASP A 61 -25.51 -26.38 -4.12
C ASP A 61 -25.83 -25.06 -4.83
N ALA A 62 -25.78 -25.13 -6.16
CA ALA A 62 -26.08 -24.01 -7.04
C ALA A 62 -27.54 -23.56 -6.95
N THR A 63 -28.47 -24.47 -6.66
CA THR A 63 -29.90 -24.14 -6.61
C THR A 63 -30.24 -23.40 -5.32
N ALA A 64 -29.74 -23.89 -4.19
CA ALA A 64 -29.90 -23.20 -2.91
C ALA A 64 -29.20 -21.84 -2.91
N THR A 65 -27.98 -21.75 -3.46
CA THR A 65 -27.26 -20.47 -3.61
C THR A 65 -28.07 -19.47 -4.44
N ALA A 66 -28.61 -19.89 -5.58
CA ALA A 66 -29.44 -19.03 -6.42
C ALA A 66 -30.72 -18.56 -5.70
N ALA A 67 -31.37 -19.43 -4.93
CA ALA A 67 -32.55 -19.08 -4.14
C ALA A 67 -32.22 -18.03 -3.07
N ASN A 68 -31.15 -18.23 -2.29
CA ASN A 68 -30.69 -17.29 -1.28
C ASN A 68 -30.37 -15.91 -1.87
N ILE A 69 -29.67 -15.88 -3.02
CA ILE A 69 -29.31 -14.63 -3.71
C ILE A 69 -30.55 -13.95 -4.28
N ALA A 70 -31.52 -14.70 -4.82
CA ALA A 70 -32.77 -14.13 -5.31
C ALA A 70 -33.59 -13.49 -4.18
N GLU A 71 -33.66 -14.13 -3.02
CA GLU A 71 -34.33 -13.59 -1.82
C GLU A 71 -33.60 -12.36 -1.25
N SER A 72 -32.27 -12.33 -1.37
CA SER A 72 -31.41 -11.29 -0.78
C SER A 72 -30.58 -10.52 -1.82
N ASN A 73 -31.17 -10.20 -2.99
CA ASN A 73 -30.43 -9.61 -4.11
C ASN A 73 -29.71 -8.30 -3.75
N GLY A 74 -30.36 -7.44 -2.95
CA GLY A 74 -29.77 -6.21 -2.45
C GLY A 74 -28.52 -6.45 -1.59
N LEU A 75 -28.55 -7.46 -0.71
CA LEU A 75 -27.42 -7.83 0.14
C LEU A 75 -26.23 -8.31 -0.70
N PHE A 76 -26.50 -9.15 -1.71
CA PHE A 76 -25.49 -9.63 -2.64
C PHE A 76 -24.79 -8.47 -3.38
N ARG A 77 -25.56 -7.51 -3.90
CA ARG A 77 -25.04 -6.32 -4.58
C ARG A 77 -24.23 -5.40 -3.66
N VAL A 78 -24.64 -5.22 -2.40
CA VAL A 78 -23.88 -4.43 -1.42
C VAL A 78 -22.58 -5.14 -1.03
N GLY A 79 -22.57 -6.48 -0.95
CA GLY A 79 -21.33 -7.25 -0.78
C GLY A 79 -20.35 -7.05 -1.95
N LEU A 80 -20.85 -7.08 -3.18
CA LEU A 80 -20.05 -6.77 -4.37
C LEU A 80 -19.46 -5.35 -4.33
N ALA A 81 -20.28 -4.35 -3.99
CA ALA A 81 -19.81 -2.98 -3.81
C ALA A 81 -18.77 -2.86 -2.68
N SER A 82 -18.90 -3.67 -1.64
CA SER A 82 -17.93 -3.72 -0.53
C SER A 82 -16.57 -4.26 -1.00
N PHE A 83 -16.53 -5.30 -1.84
CA PHE A 83 -15.26 -5.76 -2.44
C PHE A 83 -14.61 -4.72 -3.35
N LEU A 84 -15.40 -3.95 -4.10
CA LEU A 84 -14.87 -2.81 -4.87
C LEU A 84 -14.30 -1.71 -3.96
N ALA A 85 -14.97 -1.40 -2.85
CA ALA A 85 -14.47 -0.44 -1.89
C ALA A 85 -13.16 -0.91 -1.24
N ILE A 86 -13.09 -2.20 -0.85
CA ILE A 86 -11.86 -2.82 -0.32
C ILE A 86 -10.72 -2.65 -1.33
N PHE A 87 -10.96 -3.02 -2.58
CA PHE A 87 -9.99 -2.88 -3.67
C PHE A 87 -9.41 -1.46 -3.78
N LEU A 88 -10.27 -0.42 -3.76
CA LEU A 88 -9.82 0.97 -3.88
C LEU A 88 -9.08 1.46 -2.63
N ILE A 89 -9.59 1.12 -1.43
CA ILE A 89 -8.96 1.49 -0.15
C ILE A 89 -7.58 0.86 -0.04
N ASP A 90 -7.41 -0.37 -0.52
CA ASP A 90 -6.15 -1.08 -0.45
C ASP A 90 -5.01 -0.39 -1.21
N ILE A 91 -5.30 0.20 -2.38
CA ILE A 91 -4.33 0.97 -3.16
C ILE A 91 -3.82 2.16 -2.33
N VAL A 92 -4.73 2.86 -1.65
CA VAL A 92 -4.39 3.99 -0.78
C VAL A 92 -3.57 3.53 0.42
N VAL A 93 -3.92 2.39 1.02
CA VAL A 93 -3.18 1.81 2.15
C VAL A 93 -1.77 1.40 1.73
N ALA A 94 -1.59 0.75 0.59
CA ALA A 94 -0.27 0.36 0.07
C ALA A 94 0.65 1.58 -0.09
N TRP A 95 0.15 2.65 -0.70
CA TRP A 95 0.87 3.92 -0.82
C TRP A 95 1.19 4.55 0.54
N ALA A 96 0.21 4.61 1.45
CA ALA A 96 0.38 5.22 2.76
C ALA A 96 1.44 4.48 3.58
N LEU A 97 1.43 3.14 3.57
CA LEU A 97 2.43 2.31 4.24
C LEU A 97 3.83 2.49 3.66
N TYR A 98 3.96 2.65 2.33
CA TYR A 98 5.23 3.01 1.72
C TYR A 98 5.80 4.30 2.32
N ILE A 99 4.98 5.34 2.49
CA ILE A 99 5.42 6.61 3.09
C ILE A 99 5.79 6.44 4.57
N VAL A 100 5.07 5.59 5.30
CA VAL A 100 5.36 5.35 6.73
C VAL A 100 6.71 4.65 6.94
N PHE A 101 7.08 3.70 6.08
CA PHE A 101 8.25 2.85 6.28
C PHE A 101 9.45 3.16 5.37
N ARG A 102 9.33 4.07 4.40
CA ARG A 102 10.46 4.45 3.52
C ARG A 102 11.67 5.02 4.27
N THR A 103 11.47 5.56 5.47
CA THR A 103 12.56 6.08 6.31
C THR A 103 13.33 4.97 7.03
N GLU A 104 12.75 3.79 7.20
CA GLU A 104 13.41 2.63 7.81
C GLU A 104 14.26 1.89 6.76
N GLN A 105 13.64 1.57 5.61
CA GLN A 105 14.32 1.02 4.43
C GLN A 105 13.43 1.18 3.20
N ARG A 106 13.79 2.12 2.33
CA ARG A 106 13.01 2.50 1.16
C ARG A 106 12.68 1.33 0.24
N ASP A 107 13.67 0.51 -0.10
CA ASP A 107 13.51 -0.55 -1.10
C ASP A 107 12.59 -1.66 -0.60
N LEU A 108 12.75 -2.10 0.66
CA LEU A 108 11.84 -3.08 1.25
C LEU A 108 10.43 -2.51 1.46
N SER A 109 10.32 -1.23 1.79
CA SER A 109 9.02 -0.58 1.89
C SER A 109 8.30 -0.55 0.54
N LEU A 110 9.03 -0.40 -0.56
CA LEU A 110 8.50 -0.49 -1.91
C LEU A 110 8.08 -1.93 -2.25
N VAL A 111 8.90 -2.93 -1.92
CA VAL A 111 8.54 -4.35 -2.07
C VAL A 111 7.25 -4.68 -1.33
N ALA A 112 7.13 -4.27 -0.07
CA ALA A 112 5.91 -4.48 0.71
C ALA A 112 4.69 -3.82 0.03
N ALA A 113 4.82 -2.60 -0.47
CA ALA A 113 3.73 -1.92 -1.17
C ALA A 113 3.35 -2.60 -2.49
N TRP A 114 4.33 -3.04 -3.29
CA TRP A 114 4.09 -3.77 -4.54
C TRP A 114 3.43 -5.12 -4.30
N SER A 115 3.89 -5.88 -3.29
CA SER A 115 3.25 -7.13 -2.90
C SER A 115 1.78 -6.91 -2.50
N ARG A 116 1.47 -5.82 -1.77
CA ARG A 116 0.08 -5.46 -1.46
C ARG A 116 -0.72 -5.11 -2.70
N LEU A 117 -0.16 -4.33 -3.63
CA LEU A 117 -0.84 -3.99 -4.88
C LEU A 117 -1.10 -5.22 -5.76
N VAL A 118 -0.17 -6.18 -5.80
CA VAL A 118 -0.40 -7.46 -6.51
C VAL A 118 -1.58 -8.21 -5.88
N TYR A 119 -1.63 -8.32 -4.55
CA TYR A 119 -2.81 -8.86 -3.85
C TYR A 119 -4.08 -8.12 -4.26
N THR A 120 -4.06 -6.79 -4.24
CA THR A 120 -5.21 -5.95 -4.62
C THR A 120 -5.65 -6.18 -6.06
N VAL A 121 -4.73 -6.35 -7.00
CA VAL A 121 -5.06 -6.68 -8.39
C VAL A 121 -5.78 -8.02 -8.47
N PHE A 122 -5.29 -9.05 -7.78
CA PHE A 122 -5.96 -10.36 -7.73
C PHE A 122 -7.33 -10.30 -7.07
N LEU A 123 -7.51 -9.48 -6.03
CA LEU A 123 -8.84 -9.21 -5.47
C LEU A 123 -9.76 -8.52 -6.48
N GLY A 124 -9.24 -7.57 -7.26
CA GLY A 124 -9.97 -6.95 -8.36
C GLY A 124 -10.38 -7.95 -9.44
N VAL A 125 -9.50 -8.87 -9.81
CA VAL A 125 -9.81 -9.99 -10.72
C VAL A 125 -10.86 -10.91 -10.12
N ALA A 126 -10.75 -11.26 -8.84
CA ALA A 126 -11.75 -12.05 -8.14
C ALA A 126 -13.13 -11.38 -8.22
N ALA A 127 -13.20 -10.07 -7.98
CA ALA A 127 -14.43 -9.30 -8.08
C ALA A 127 -15.08 -9.36 -9.48
N ILE A 128 -14.32 -9.51 -10.56
CA ILE A 128 -14.87 -9.72 -11.92
C ILE A 128 -15.72 -11.00 -11.97
N PHE A 129 -15.25 -12.10 -11.37
CA PHE A 129 -16.04 -13.34 -11.31
C PHE A 129 -17.30 -13.17 -10.45
N PHE A 130 -17.25 -12.29 -9.45
CA PHE A 130 -18.42 -11.95 -8.65
C PHE A 130 -19.46 -11.13 -9.44
N PHE A 131 -19.01 -10.19 -10.30
CA PHE A 131 -19.87 -9.52 -11.29
C PHE A 131 -20.45 -10.51 -12.30
N GLN A 132 -19.66 -11.48 -12.76
CA GLN A 132 -20.12 -12.50 -13.70
C GLN A 132 -21.23 -13.36 -13.08
N ALA A 133 -21.08 -13.76 -11.82
CA ALA A 133 -22.13 -14.49 -11.09
C ALA A 133 -23.43 -13.67 -11.01
N LEU A 134 -23.34 -12.37 -10.71
CA LEU A 134 -24.52 -11.48 -10.73
C LEU A 134 -25.19 -11.42 -12.11
N ALA A 135 -24.40 -11.35 -13.18
CA ALA A 135 -24.92 -11.29 -14.54
C ALA A 135 -25.69 -12.55 -14.94
N PHE A 136 -25.30 -13.73 -14.44
CA PHE A 136 -26.05 -14.97 -14.67
C PHE A 136 -27.43 -14.99 -14.01
N TYR A 137 -27.60 -14.24 -12.92
CA TYR A 137 -28.90 -14.12 -12.24
C TYR A 137 -29.77 -12.99 -12.80
N ASP A 138 -29.19 -11.84 -13.12
CA ASP A 138 -29.95 -10.61 -13.38
C ASP A 138 -30.03 -10.22 -14.87
N SER A 139 -29.21 -10.79 -15.76
CA SER A 139 -29.19 -10.40 -17.18
C SER A 139 -30.40 -10.97 -17.94
N PRO A 140 -31.28 -10.13 -18.52
CA PRO A 140 -32.42 -10.62 -19.29
C PRO A 140 -32.01 -11.49 -20.48
N ALA A 141 -30.94 -11.10 -21.17
CA ALA A 141 -30.40 -11.85 -22.30
C ALA A 141 -29.91 -13.25 -21.87
N MET A 142 -29.30 -13.36 -20.68
CA MET A 142 -28.86 -14.64 -20.15
C MET A 142 -30.05 -15.49 -19.70
N VAL A 143 -31.06 -14.84 -19.12
CA VAL A 143 -32.29 -15.49 -18.66
C VAL A 143 -33.09 -16.09 -19.81
N GLU A 144 -33.06 -15.45 -20.99
CA GLU A 144 -33.70 -15.94 -22.21
C GLU A 144 -32.88 -17.04 -22.90
N ALA A 145 -31.55 -16.92 -22.92
CA ALA A 145 -30.68 -17.82 -23.68
C ALA A 145 -30.37 -19.17 -22.99
N ILE A 146 -30.28 -19.20 -21.66
CA ILE A 146 -29.78 -20.37 -20.90
C ILE A 146 -30.82 -20.81 -19.86
N GLY A 147 -31.02 -22.12 -19.69
CA GLY A 147 -31.95 -22.68 -18.70
C GLY A 147 -31.52 -22.43 -17.25
N PRO A 148 -32.45 -22.42 -16.28
CA PRO A 148 -32.16 -22.02 -14.89
C PRO A 148 -31.10 -22.90 -14.20
N ALA A 149 -31.10 -24.22 -14.42
CA ALA A 149 -30.11 -25.12 -13.82
C ALA A 149 -28.68 -24.80 -14.29
N GLU A 150 -28.52 -24.54 -15.60
CA GLU A 150 -27.21 -24.22 -16.19
C GLU A 150 -26.74 -22.82 -15.77
N ARG A 151 -27.64 -21.82 -15.70
CA ARG A 151 -27.32 -20.48 -15.16
C ARG A 151 -26.84 -20.56 -13.71
N ASN A 152 -27.54 -21.31 -12.86
CA ASN A 152 -27.17 -21.46 -11.46
C ASN A 152 -25.79 -22.11 -11.32
N ALA A 153 -25.51 -23.17 -12.10
CA ALA A 153 -24.21 -23.82 -12.11
C ALA A 153 -23.09 -22.86 -12.53
N HIS A 154 -23.28 -22.10 -13.61
CA HIS A 154 -22.29 -21.11 -14.06
C HIS A 154 -22.07 -19.98 -13.05
N ALA A 155 -23.14 -19.52 -12.38
CA ALA A 155 -23.02 -18.53 -11.34
C ALA A 155 -22.21 -19.06 -10.16
N LEU A 156 -22.47 -20.29 -9.70
CA LEU A 156 -21.71 -20.93 -8.62
C LEU A 156 -20.23 -21.08 -9.00
N VAL A 157 -19.92 -21.53 -10.22
CA VAL A 157 -18.54 -21.59 -10.72
C VAL A 157 -17.87 -20.22 -10.68
N GLY A 158 -18.57 -19.13 -11.01
CA GLY A 158 -18.05 -17.77 -10.84
C GLY A 158 -17.69 -17.44 -9.38
N LEU A 159 -18.53 -17.86 -8.43
CA LEU A 159 -18.26 -17.67 -7.00
C LEU A 159 -17.08 -18.50 -6.49
N GLU A 160 -16.84 -19.67 -7.09
CA GLU A 160 -15.66 -20.50 -6.83
C GLU A 160 -14.39 -19.91 -7.44
N LEU A 161 -14.46 -19.41 -8.68
CA LEU A 161 -13.35 -18.72 -9.33
C LEU A 161 -12.93 -17.46 -8.59
N PHE A 162 -13.86 -16.77 -7.93
CA PHE A 162 -13.54 -15.71 -6.98
C PHE A 162 -12.58 -16.23 -5.88
N ASN A 163 -12.87 -17.38 -5.27
CA ASN A 163 -12.02 -17.96 -4.22
C ASN A 163 -10.63 -18.29 -4.77
N SER A 164 -10.56 -18.92 -5.95
CA SER A 164 -9.27 -19.29 -6.55
C SER A 164 -8.42 -18.07 -6.88
N ALA A 165 -9.01 -17.03 -7.49
CA ALA A 165 -8.30 -15.79 -7.79
C ALA A 165 -7.84 -15.07 -6.52
N TRP A 166 -8.68 -15.05 -5.49
CA TRP A 166 -8.34 -14.41 -4.22
C TRP A 166 -7.23 -15.16 -3.47
N LEU A 167 -7.25 -16.49 -3.47
CA LEU A 167 -6.19 -17.34 -2.90
C LEU A 167 -4.82 -17.02 -3.49
N ILE A 168 -4.72 -16.84 -4.81
CA ILE A 168 -3.46 -16.45 -5.47
C ILE A 168 -3.00 -15.07 -4.98
N GLY A 169 -3.93 -14.13 -4.82
CA GLY A 169 -3.66 -12.83 -4.21
C GLY A 169 -3.12 -12.95 -2.78
N LEU A 170 -3.66 -13.86 -1.97
CA LEU A 170 -3.25 -14.05 -0.58
C LEU A 170 -1.79 -14.50 -0.44
N ALA A 171 -1.21 -15.20 -1.43
CA ALA A 171 0.23 -15.47 -1.44
C ALA A 171 1.07 -14.18 -1.51
N ALA A 172 0.67 -13.23 -2.36
CA ALA A 172 1.31 -11.91 -2.44
C ALA A 172 1.09 -11.10 -1.16
N PHE A 173 -0.09 -11.23 -0.54
CA PHE A 173 -0.38 -10.64 0.76
C PHE A 173 0.51 -11.21 1.88
N GLY A 174 0.78 -12.52 1.84
CA GLY A 174 1.73 -13.17 2.76
C GLY A 174 3.13 -12.57 2.66
N LEU A 175 3.63 -12.37 1.44
CA LEU A 175 4.91 -11.68 1.21
C LEU A 175 4.88 -10.24 1.73
N HIS A 176 3.78 -9.51 1.49
CA HIS A 176 3.58 -8.17 2.04
C HIS A 176 3.73 -8.16 3.57
N LEU A 177 3.03 -9.06 4.28
CA LEU A 177 3.09 -9.14 5.74
C LEU A 177 4.47 -9.52 6.27
N ILE A 178 5.20 -10.41 5.59
CA ILE A 178 6.57 -10.78 5.97
C ILE A 178 7.49 -9.56 5.86
N VAL A 179 7.48 -8.87 4.73
CA VAL A 179 8.38 -7.72 4.48
C VAL A 179 8.00 -6.54 5.37
N LEU A 180 6.70 -6.26 5.53
CA LEU A 180 6.20 -5.21 6.40
C LEU A 180 6.50 -5.53 7.87
N GLY A 181 6.30 -6.77 8.30
CA GLY A 181 6.63 -7.23 9.65
C GLY A 181 8.11 -7.06 9.96
N TYR A 182 9.01 -7.35 9.02
CA TYR A 182 10.44 -7.08 9.16
C TYR A 182 10.74 -5.58 9.34
N LEU A 183 10.10 -4.71 8.54
CA LEU A 183 10.23 -3.25 8.70
C LEU A 183 9.72 -2.77 10.06
N VAL A 184 8.63 -3.36 10.57
CA VAL A 184 8.09 -3.09 11.91
C VAL A 184 9.06 -3.52 13.01
N VAL A 185 9.70 -4.70 12.90
CA VAL A 185 10.72 -5.15 13.85
C VAL A 185 11.93 -4.20 13.90
N ARG A 186 12.30 -3.65 12.74
CA ARG A 186 13.43 -2.72 12.61
C ARG A 186 13.10 -1.31 13.14
N SER A 187 11.83 -0.88 13.08
CA SER A 187 11.44 0.44 13.52
C SER A 187 11.54 0.59 15.04
N ALA A 188 12.29 1.60 15.50
CA ALA A 188 12.43 1.89 16.94
C ALA A 188 11.10 2.34 17.60
N ALA A 189 10.13 2.80 16.80
CA ALA A 189 8.85 3.31 17.30
C ALA A 189 7.78 2.21 17.50
N ALA A 190 7.96 1.04 16.88
CA ALA A 190 6.98 -0.03 16.85
C ALA A 190 7.34 -1.18 17.82
N PRO A 191 6.35 -1.88 18.40
CA PRO A 191 6.63 -3.04 19.23
C PRO A 191 7.15 -4.21 18.37
N ARG A 192 8.30 -4.78 18.72
CA ARG A 192 8.91 -5.88 17.95
C ARG A 192 7.99 -7.12 17.86
N LEU A 193 7.23 -7.41 18.92
CA LEU A 193 6.28 -8.53 18.93
C LEU A 193 5.24 -8.41 17.83
N LEU A 194 4.77 -7.20 17.52
CA LEU A 194 3.83 -6.95 16.43
C LEU A 194 4.43 -7.34 15.08
N GLY A 195 5.66 -6.93 14.81
CA GLY A 195 6.35 -7.28 13.57
C GLY A 195 6.60 -8.78 13.44
N LEU A 196 6.92 -9.47 14.54
CA LEU A 196 7.05 -10.94 14.54
C LEU A 196 5.70 -11.63 14.27
N LEU A 197 4.61 -11.18 14.88
CA LEU A 197 3.27 -11.71 14.60
C LEU A 197 2.87 -11.52 13.14
N MET A 198 3.21 -10.38 12.53
CA MET A 198 2.98 -10.14 11.10
C MET A 198 3.78 -11.10 10.22
N ILE A 199 5.05 -11.40 10.56
CA ILE A 199 5.85 -12.38 9.82
C ILE A 199 5.24 -13.78 9.93
N VAL A 200 4.79 -14.17 11.11
CA VAL A 200 4.11 -15.46 11.33
C VAL A 200 2.83 -15.54 10.50
N ALA A 201 1.99 -14.51 10.54
CA ALA A 201 0.78 -14.41 9.73
C ALA A 201 1.08 -14.53 8.23
N GLY A 202 2.07 -13.76 7.73
CA GLY A 202 2.45 -13.80 6.32
C GLY A 202 3.02 -15.15 5.88
N THR A 203 3.74 -15.83 6.77
CA THR A 203 4.24 -17.19 6.52
C THR A 203 3.10 -18.20 6.49
N ALA A 204 2.11 -18.06 7.38
CA ALA A 204 0.91 -18.91 7.38
C ALA A 204 0.15 -18.80 6.04
N TYR A 205 -0.01 -17.59 5.48
CA TYR A 205 -0.59 -17.41 4.15
C TYR A 205 0.19 -18.16 3.06
N ALA A 206 1.52 -18.06 3.05
CA ALA A 206 2.35 -18.75 2.06
C ALA A 206 2.24 -20.29 2.19
N VAL A 207 2.22 -20.79 3.43
CA VAL A 207 2.05 -22.24 3.71
C VAL A 207 0.67 -22.71 3.28
N ASP A 208 -0.39 -21.97 3.59
CA ASP A 208 -1.75 -22.32 3.21
C ASP A 208 -1.94 -22.34 1.69
N THR A 209 -1.45 -21.32 0.97
CA THR A 209 -1.52 -21.31 -0.50
C THR A 209 -0.72 -22.45 -1.13
N ALA A 210 0.47 -22.76 -0.61
CA ALA A 210 1.26 -23.89 -1.07
C ALA A 210 0.57 -25.23 -0.79
N ALA A 211 0.00 -25.39 0.41
CA ALA A 211 -0.77 -26.57 0.80
C ALA A 211 -1.97 -26.79 -0.15
N HIS A 212 -2.72 -25.74 -0.44
CA HIS A 212 -3.86 -25.79 -1.37
C HIS A 212 -3.42 -26.17 -2.79
N SER A 213 -2.21 -25.78 -3.20
CA SER A 213 -1.69 -26.06 -4.55
C SER A 213 -1.04 -27.45 -4.69
N LEU A 214 -0.48 -27.99 -3.61
CA LEU A 214 0.38 -29.19 -3.65
C LEU A 214 -0.25 -30.43 -3.02
N LEU A 215 -1.19 -30.28 -2.09
CA LEU A 215 -1.84 -31.40 -1.41
C LEU A 215 -3.07 -31.87 -2.19
N ALA A 216 -3.08 -33.14 -2.59
CA ALA A 216 -4.27 -33.75 -3.17
C ALA A 216 -5.45 -33.86 -2.18
N ASN A 217 -5.19 -33.78 -0.87
CA ASN A 217 -6.18 -33.92 0.20
C ASN A 217 -6.25 -32.67 1.11
N TYR A 218 -6.16 -31.48 0.54
CA TYR A 218 -6.19 -30.20 1.28
C TYR A 218 -7.37 -30.10 2.26
N ASP A 219 -8.56 -30.59 1.88
CA ASP A 219 -9.78 -30.52 2.71
C ASP A 219 -9.59 -31.14 4.11
N SER A 220 -8.72 -32.14 4.25
CA SER A 220 -8.43 -32.77 5.53
C SER A 220 -7.69 -31.87 6.53
N VAL A 221 -7.03 -30.81 6.05
CA VAL A 221 -6.25 -29.86 6.85
C VAL A 221 -6.76 -28.42 6.74
N ALA A 222 -7.76 -28.15 5.89
CA ALA A 222 -8.28 -26.82 5.58
C ALA A 222 -8.64 -26.01 6.84
N ASN A 223 -9.36 -26.61 7.79
CA ASN A 223 -9.76 -25.91 9.03
C ASN A 223 -8.57 -25.51 9.92
N VAL A 224 -7.53 -26.35 9.97
CA VAL A 224 -6.33 -26.06 10.76
C VAL A 224 -5.53 -24.93 10.09
N LEU A 225 -5.36 -25.00 8.77
CA LEU A 225 -4.65 -23.95 8.03
C LEU A 225 -5.41 -22.63 8.05
N LEU A 226 -6.74 -22.65 7.91
CA LEU A 226 -7.58 -21.47 8.08
C LEU A 226 -7.38 -20.83 9.45
N ALA A 227 -7.38 -21.61 10.53
CA ALA A 227 -7.13 -21.08 11.87
C ALA A 227 -5.70 -20.51 12.02
N MET A 228 -4.70 -21.20 11.46
CA MET A 228 -3.30 -20.76 11.46
C MET A 228 -3.10 -19.46 10.67
N VAL A 229 -3.90 -19.20 9.64
CA VAL A 229 -3.89 -17.95 8.88
C VAL A 229 -4.69 -16.87 9.61
N ALA A 230 -5.95 -17.14 9.91
CA ALA A 230 -6.91 -16.14 10.38
C ALA A 230 -6.53 -15.56 11.74
N VAL A 231 -6.16 -16.41 12.72
CA VAL A 231 -5.89 -15.96 14.10
C VAL A 231 -4.72 -14.98 14.18
N PRO A 232 -3.49 -15.32 13.72
CA PRO A 232 -2.39 -14.38 13.78
C PRO A 232 -2.61 -13.16 12.89
N SER A 233 -3.28 -13.30 11.73
CA SER A 233 -3.53 -12.18 10.82
C SER A 233 -4.48 -11.15 11.43
N VAL A 234 -5.62 -11.59 11.98
CA VAL A 234 -6.58 -10.68 12.65
C VAL A 234 -5.93 -9.97 13.83
N VAL A 235 -5.18 -10.70 14.66
CA VAL A 235 -4.49 -10.13 15.82
C VAL A 235 -3.40 -9.14 15.39
N ALA A 236 -2.55 -9.52 14.44
CA ALA A 236 -1.44 -8.70 13.98
C ALA A 236 -1.93 -7.44 13.25
N GLU A 237 -2.85 -7.57 12.31
CA GLU A 237 -3.36 -6.44 11.54
C GLU A 237 -4.25 -5.52 12.36
N GLY A 238 -5.08 -6.07 13.25
CA GLY A 238 -5.88 -5.27 14.19
C GLY A 238 -4.99 -4.44 15.10
N TRP A 239 -3.96 -5.06 15.69
CA TRP A 239 -2.97 -4.33 16.50
C TRP A 239 -2.21 -3.30 15.64
N PHE A 240 -1.78 -3.68 14.43
CA PHE A 240 -1.04 -2.78 13.54
C PHE A 240 -1.86 -1.54 13.15
N GLY A 241 -3.14 -1.70 12.78
CA GLY A 241 -4.05 -0.60 12.49
C GLY A 241 -4.22 0.35 13.67
N LEU A 242 -4.41 -0.18 14.89
CA LEU A 242 -4.48 0.63 16.10
C LEU A 242 -3.15 1.38 16.37
N TRP A 243 -2.01 0.71 16.19
CA TRP A 243 -0.71 1.34 16.35
C TRP A 243 -0.48 2.49 15.35
N LEU A 244 -0.91 2.31 14.09
CA LEU A 244 -0.86 3.35 13.07
C LEU A 244 -1.70 4.59 13.45
N LEU A 245 -2.94 4.38 13.90
CA LEU A 245 -3.85 5.44 14.32
C LEU A 245 -3.28 6.24 15.49
N PHE A 246 -2.81 5.54 16.54
CA PHE A 246 -2.51 6.20 17.80
C PHE A 246 -1.05 6.62 17.93
N ARG A 247 -0.07 5.89 17.38
CA ARG A 247 1.33 6.08 17.76
C ARG A 247 2.30 6.35 16.60
N ALA A 248 2.09 5.78 15.43
CA ALA A 248 3.02 5.94 14.31
C ALA A 248 3.17 7.42 13.87
N GLY A 249 4.40 7.84 13.56
CA GLY A 249 4.71 9.18 13.02
C GLY A 249 4.73 10.36 14.03
N ARG A 250 4.43 10.18 15.32
CA ARG A 250 4.39 11.29 16.29
C ARG A 250 5.77 11.91 16.61
N GLY A 251 6.85 11.17 16.38
CA GLY A 251 8.22 11.65 16.66
C GLY A 251 8.72 12.74 15.70
N ASP A 252 8.20 12.78 14.46
CA ASP A 252 8.66 13.71 13.42
C ASP A 252 8.00 15.09 13.60
N GLN A 253 6.71 15.13 13.99
CA GLN A 253 5.97 16.39 14.23
C GLN A 253 6.57 17.21 15.37
N GLY A 254 6.93 16.57 16.49
CA GLY A 254 7.51 17.26 17.64
C GLY A 254 8.90 17.86 17.39
N ARG A 255 9.61 17.40 16.35
CA ARG A 255 10.91 17.97 15.94
C ARG A 255 10.74 19.16 15.00
N SER A 256 9.77 19.09 14.09
CA SER A 256 9.41 20.22 13.22
C SER A 256 8.84 21.41 14.01
N ASP A 257 7.98 21.16 14.99
CA ASP A 257 7.40 22.22 15.83
C ASP A 257 8.46 22.92 16.68
N ARG A 258 9.42 22.17 17.24
CA ARG A 258 10.54 22.74 18.01
C ARG A 258 11.49 23.56 17.16
N ASN A 259 11.82 23.10 15.95
CA ASN A 259 12.66 23.86 15.03
C ASN A 259 11.95 25.14 14.56
N GLY A 260 10.63 25.10 14.31
CA GLY A 260 9.86 26.28 13.93
C GLY A 260 9.71 27.32 15.05
N VAL A 261 9.72 26.91 16.32
CA VAL A 261 9.75 27.85 17.46
C VAL A 261 11.14 28.46 17.65
N ALA A 262 12.20 27.64 17.58
CA ALA A 262 13.58 28.13 17.70
C ALA A 262 13.96 29.13 16.60
N ASP A 263 13.48 28.94 15.37
CA ASP A 263 13.70 29.85 14.24
C ASP A 263 12.96 31.19 14.42
N ARG A 264 11.74 31.16 14.99
CA ARG A 264 10.98 32.37 15.34
C ARG A 264 11.63 33.16 16.47
N ASP A 265 12.13 32.46 17.49
CA ASP A 265 12.83 33.08 18.62
C ASP A 265 14.20 33.63 18.18
N GLY A 266 14.91 32.93 17.28
CA GLY A 266 16.16 33.42 16.68
C GLY A 266 15.97 34.66 15.81
N ALA A 267 14.92 34.69 14.98
CA ALA A 267 14.59 35.86 14.18
C ALA A 267 14.13 37.08 15.00
N ALA A 268 13.54 36.85 16.18
CA ALA A 268 13.14 37.93 17.10
C ALA A 268 14.32 38.59 17.83
N LEU A 269 15.46 37.90 17.92
CA LEU A 269 16.67 38.38 18.63
C LEU A 269 17.68 39.11 17.72
N ASP A 270 17.50 39.07 16.39
CA ASP A 270 18.41 39.67 15.40
C ASP A 270 18.06 41.13 15.00
N HIS A 271 17.24 41.81 15.81
CA HIS A 271 16.86 43.22 15.59
C HIS A 271 17.49 44.21 16.58
N GLY A 272 18.59 43.84 17.24
CA GLY A 272 19.33 44.78 18.08
C GLY A 272 20.76 44.36 18.38
N GLY A 273 21.72 44.77 17.56
CA GLY A 273 23.13 44.65 17.94
C GLY A 273 24.18 44.79 16.84
N ALA A 274 24.50 46.05 16.51
CA ALA A 274 25.83 46.60 16.22
C ALA A 274 26.74 46.03 15.11
N ASP A 275 27.09 46.99 14.24
CA ASP A 275 28.28 47.17 13.42
C ASP A 275 29.65 46.62 13.91
N ALA A 276 30.45 46.38 12.87
CA ALA A 276 31.91 46.52 12.74
C ALA A 276 32.86 45.37 13.13
N GLY A 277 33.55 44.82 12.13
CA GLY A 277 34.85 44.16 12.34
C GLY A 277 35.36 43.18 11.28
N THR A 278 35.95 43.71 10.20
CA THR A 278 37.19 43.20 9.54
C THR A 278 37.24 41.80 8.89
N ILE A 279 37.25 41.85 7.55
CA ILE A 279 38.01 41.08 6.54
C ILE A 279 38.97 39.98 7.06
N LEU A 280 38.82 38.74 6.55
CA LEU A 280 39.91 37.95 5.97
C LEU A 280 39.37 36.88 4.98
N GLN A 281 39.89 36.94 3.76
CA GLN A 281 39.63 36.04 2.65
C GLN A 281 40.16 34.63 2.92
N SER A 282 39.39 33.59 2.58
CA SER A 282 39.93 32.36 1.98
C SER A 282 38.84 31.65 1.17
N ARG A 283 39.03 31.59 -0.16
CA ARG A 283 38.27 30.73 -1.08
C ARG A 283 38.84 29.30 -1.00
N PRO A 284 37.99 28.27 -1.09
CA PRO A 284 38.40 27.02 -1.73
C PRO A 284 37.66 26.80 -3.05
N SER A 285 38.47 26.76 -4.12
CA SER A 285 38.38 25.95 -5.34
C SER A 285 37.00 25.46 -5.82
N ALA A 286 36.55 26.07 -6.91
CA ALA A 286 35.56 25.51 -7.82
C ALA A 286 36.06 24.17 -8.41
N VAL A 287 35.13 23.22 -8.51
CA VAL A 287 35.31 21.96 -9.25
C VAL A 287 35.39 22.28 -10.76
N PRO A 288 36.33 21.70 -11.54
CA PRO A 288 36.44 21.98 -12.96
C PRO A 288 35.19 21.55 -13.75
N GLU A 289 34.65 22.46 -14.57
CA GLU A 289 33.46 22.26 -15.45
C GLU A 289 33.64 21.18 -16.55
N GLU A 290 34.80 20.53 -16.62
CA GLU A 290 35.13 19.58 -17.70
C GLU A 290 34.42 18.22 -17.57
N LEU A 291 33.79 17.93 -16.43
CA LEU A 291 33.00 16.70 -16.21
C LEU A 291 31.50 16.84 -16.50
N VAL A 292 30.98 18.07 -16.66
CA VAL A 292 29.55 18.31 -16.92
C VAL A 292 29.22 18.21 -18.42
N HIS A 293 30.21 18.37 -19.30
CA HIS A 293 30.01 18.31 -20.75
C HIS A 293 30.20 16.92 -21.39
N GLN A 294 30.64 15.90 -20.65
CA GLN A 294 30.79 14.53 -21.17
C GLN A 294 29.52 13.67 -21.07
N PHE A 295 28.51 14.07 -20.30
CA PHE A 295 27.21 13.37 -20.23
C PHE A 295 26.13 13.94 -21.16
N ALA A 296 26.41 15.08 -21.83
CA ALA A 296 25.45 15.79 -22.69
C ALA A 296 25.60 15.50 -24.20
N ARG A 297 26.52 14.62 -24.61
CA ARG A 297 26.67 14.18 -26.02
C ARG A 297 26.59 12.67 -26.10
N GLY A 298 25.36 12.16 -26.30
CA GLY A 298 25.07 10.75 -26.50
C GLY A 298 25.96 10.13 -27.59
N THR A 299 26.98 9.40 -27.16
CA THR A 299 27.83 8.59 -28.03
C THR A 299 27.90 7.20 -27.42
N VAL A 300 27.06 6.32 -27.95
CA VAL A 300 27.14 4.87 -27.75
C VAL A 300 28.42 4.39 -28.44
N ALA A 301 29.29 3.69 -27.71
CA ALA A 301 30.31 2.84 -28.32
C ALA A 301 29.98 1.37 -28.00
N PRO A 302 29.87 0.50 -29.02
CA PRO A 302 29.63 -0.93 -28.85
C PRO A 302 30.95 -1.70 -28.71
N ASN A 303 30.87 -2.87 -28.07
CA ASN A 303 31.77 -4.03 -28.11
C ASN A 303 32.44 -4.42 -26.78
N LEU A 304 31.89 -5.46 -26.17
CA LEU A 304 32.63 -6.52 -25.48
C LEU A 304 31.85 -7.85 -25.61
N GLN A 305 32.04 -8.50 -26.76
CA GLN A 305 32.09 -9.98 -26.88
C GLN A 305 33.35 -10.45 -26.13
N LEU A 306 33.52 -11.64 -25.52
CA LEU A 306 32.95 -12.98 -25.62
C LEU A 306 33.39 -13.75 -24.36
N GLY A 307 32.63 -14.74 -23.91
CA GLY A 307 33.03 -15.63 -22.81
C GLY A 307 32.09 -16.81 -22.61
N VAL A 308 32.02 -17.69 -23.60
CA VAL A 308 31.36 -19.01 -23.54
C VAL A 308 32.13 -19.92 -22.57
N ALA A 309 31.43 -20.57 -21.64
CA ALA A 309 31.85 -21.84 -21.07
C ALA A 309 30.61 -22.67 -20.72
N GLN A 310 30.35 -23.68 -21.55
CA GLN A 310 29.47 -24.81 -21.23
C GLN A 310 30.12 -25.67 -20.14
N ARG A 311 29.34 -26.06 -19.12
CA ARG A 311 29.20 -27.44 -18.61
C ARG A 311 27.84 -27.58 -17.93
#